data_AF-A0A2Z3I2B3-F1
#
_entry.id   AF-A0A2Z3I2B3-F1
#
_cell.length_a   1.000
_cell.length_b   1.000
_cell.length_c   1.000
_cell.angle_alpha   90.00
_cell.angle_beta   90.00
_cell.angle_gamma   90.00
#
_symmetry.space_group_name_H-M   'P 1'
#
loop_
_entity.id
_entity.type
_entity.pdbx_description
1 polymer ?
#
loop_
_entity_poly.entity_id
_entity_poly.type
_entity_poly.pdbx_seq_one_letter_code
_entity_poly.pdbx_strand_id
1 'polypeptide(L)' 'MAWFIGLFIIIVIIFELCRPRRCDICKLSFNKKYHTWSIEGKKQHLCPNCNSKMTRRISSQRFNKRFGK' A
#
# COMPACT_ATOMS: atom_id res chain seq x y z
N MET A 1 31.95 26.43 -3.11
CA MET A 1 30.63 26.65 -2.46
C MET A 1 29.45 26.09 -3.25
N ALA A 2 29.41 26.19 -4.58
CA ALA A 2 28.29 25.68 -5.39
C ALA A 2 28.13 24.14 -5.39
N TRP A 3 29.21 23.39 -5.15
CA TRP A 3 29.18 21.92 -5.19
C TRP A 3 28.32 21.31 -4.06
N PHE A 4 28.36 21.90 -2.87
CA PHE A 4 27.54 21.47 -1.73
C PHE A 4 26.05 21.76 -1.97
N ILE A 5 25.74 22.89 -2.63
CA ILE A 5 24.37 23.26 -3.00
C ILE A 5 23.84 22.26 -4.05
N GLY A 6 24.65 21.93 -5.05
CA GLY A 6 24.30 20.92 -6.06
C GLY A 6 24.07 19.53 -5.44
N LEU A 7 24.93 19.10 -4.50
CA LEU A 7 24.79 17.82 -3.81
C LEU A 7 23.53 17.78 -2.93
N PHE A 8 23.19 18.88 -2.26
CA PHE A 8 21.97 18.99 -1.48
C PHE A 8 20.71 18.88 -2.34
N ILE A 9 20.69 19.54 -3.51
CA ILE A 9 19.58 19.45 -4.47
C ILE A 9 19.42 18.01 -4.99
N ILE A 10 20.52 17.33 -5.31
CA ILE A 10 20.50 15.93 -5.77
C ILE A 10 19.92 15.01 -4.68
N ILE A 11 20.31 15.19 -3.42
CA ILE A 11 19.79 14.40 -2.29
C ILE A 11 18.28 14.59 -2.13
N VAL A 12 17.78 15.82 -2.21
CA VAL A 12 16.34 16.12 -2.11
C VAL A 12 15.56 15.45 -3.26
N ILE A 13 16.09 15.48 -4.49
CA ILE A 13 15.47 14.82 -5.65
C ILE A 13 15.41 13.29 -5.44
N ILE A 14 16.47 12.68 -4.94
CA ILE A 14 16.52 11.23 -4.67
C ILE A 14 15.52 10.85 -3.57
N PHE A 15 15.39 11.66 -2.53
CA PHE A 15 14.46 11.41 -1.43
C PHE A 15 12.99 11.41 -1.89
N GLU A 16 12.62 12.34 -2.78
CA GLU A 16 11.25 12.42 -3.29
C GLU A 16 10.92 11.26 -4.24
N LEU A 17 11.89 10.81 -5.04
CA LEU A 17 11.73 9.68 -5.97
C LEU A 17 11.71 8.31 -5.28
N CYS A 18 12.48 8.14 -4.18
CA CYS A 18 12.63 6.86 -3.50
C CYS A 18 11.61 6.65 -2.37
N ARG A 19 10.60 7.53 -2.25
CA ARG A 19 9.59 7.42 -1.19
C ARG A 19 8.85 6.09 -1.34
N PRO A 20 9.00 5.15 -0.38
CA PRO A 20 8.38 3.85 -0.52
C PRO A 20 6.87 4.03 -0.49
N ARG A 21 6.18 3.34 -1.40
CA ARG A 21 4.72 3.43 -1.47
C ARG A 21 4.13 2.85 -0.19
N ARG A 22 3.17 3.60 0.37
CA ARG A 22 2.50 3.26 1.62
C ARG A 22 1.18 2.58 1.32
N CYS A 23 0.79 1.66 2.19
CA CYS A 23 -0.54 1.04 2.13
C CYS A 23 -1.60 2.08 2.47
N ASP A 24 -2.68 2.16 1.72
CA ASP A 24 -3.73 3.14 1.99
C ASP A 24 -4.46 2.87 3.30
N ILE A 25 -4.41 1.62 3.79
CA ILE A 25 -5.05 1.18 5.04
C ILE A 25 -4.09 1.32 6.23
N CYS A 26 -2.96 0.61 6.21
CA CYS A 26 -2.05 0.54 7.37
C CYS A 26 -0.88 1.52 7.29
N LYS A 27 -0.78 2.33 6.22
CA LYS A 27 0.29 3.32 5.97
C LYS A 27 1.71 2.77 5.98
N LEU A 28 1.87 1.45 6.06
CA LEU A 28 3.16 0.79 6.06
C LEU A 28 3.77 0.84 4.66
N SER A 29 5.05 1.14 4.60
CA SER A 29 5.86 1.15 3.38
C SER A 29 6.11 -0.27 2.88
N PHE A 30 5.86 -0.56 1.60
CA PHE A 30 6.17 -1.88 1.02
C PHE A 30 6.71 -1.78 -0.41
N ASN A 31 7.65 -2.66 -0.75
CA ASN A 31 8.39 -2.62 -2.02
C ASN A 31 7.62 -3.13 -3.24
N LYS A 32 6.49 -3.81 -3.05
CA LYS A 32 5.84 -4.60 -4.10
C LYS A 32 4.39 -4.16 -4.39
N LYS A 33 4.16 -3.50 -5.53
CA LYS A 33 2.83 -3.09 -6.03
C LYS A 33 2.06 -4.27 -6.65
N TYR A 34 1.29 -5.04 -5.88
CA TYR A 34 0.47 -6.09 -6.51
C TYR A 34 -0.97 -6.18 -6.06
N HIS A 35 -1.34 -5.72 -4.86
CA HIS A 35 -2.72 -5.90 -4.37
C HIS A 35 -3.52 -4.62 -4.48
N THR A 36 -4.59 -4.68 -5.27
CA THR A 36 -5.50 -3.56 -5.46
C THR A 36 -6.92 -4.03 -5.19
N TRP A 37 -7.63 -3.32 -4.31
CA TRP A 37 -8.99 -3.65 -3.91
C TRP A 37 -9.90 -2.44 -4.08
N SER A 38 -11.15 -2.68 -4.47
CA SER A 38 -12.19 -1.65 -4.42
C SER A 38 -12.82 -1.66 -3.03
N ILE A 39 -12.53 -0.62 -2.25
CA ILE A 39 -13.09 -0.41 -0.90
C ILE A 39 -13.91 0.88 -0.98
N GLU A 40 -15.19 0.83 -0.61
CA GLU A 40 -16.09 2.00 -0.61
C GLU A 40 -16.15 2.72 -1.98
N GLY A 41 -16.06 1.96 -3.07
CA GLY A 41 -16.05 2.50 -4.43
C GLY A 41 -14.72 3.15 -4.86
N LYS A 42 -13.71 3.18 -4.00
CA LYS A 42 -12.36 3.69 -4.33
C LYS A 42 -11.37 2.55 -4.50
N LYS A 43 -10.48 2.69 -5.49
CA LYS A 43 -9.40 1.73 -5.76
C LYS A 43 -8.24 2.01 -4.81
N GLN A 44 -7.99 1.09 -3.87
CA GLN A 44 -6.99 1.19 -2.82
C GLN A 44 -5.86 0.18 -3.03
N HIS A 45 -4.62 0.57 -2.72
CA HIS A 45 -3.43 -0.26 -2.75
C HIS A 45 -3.12 -0.84 -1.38
N LEU A 46 -3.09 -2.17 -1.30
CA LEU A 46 -2.89 -2.90 -0.05
C LEU A 46 -1.51 -3.55 -0.01
N CYS A 47 -0.90 -3.56 1.18
CA CYS A 47 0.26 -4.40 1.44
C CYS A 47 -0.15 -5.88 1.56
N PRO A 48 0.79 -6.84 1.44
CA PRO A 48 0.48 -8.28 1.51
C PRO A 48 -0.29 -8.71 2.76
N ASN A 49 0.00 -8.09 3.91
CA ASN A 49 -0.69 -8.38 5.17
C ASN A 49 -2.14 -7.87 5.18
N CYS A 50 -2.39 -6.67 4.68
CA CYS A 50 -3.76 -6.15 4.54
C CYS A 50 -4.55 -6.96 3.50
N ASN A 51 -3.89 -7.34 2.40
CA ASN A 51 -4.48 -8.19 1.36
C ASN A 51 -4.92 -9.55 1.92
N SER A 52 -4.07 -10.24 2.68
CA SER A 52 -4.41 -11.55 3.26
C SER A 52 -5.60 -11.47 4.23
N LYS A 53 -5.64 -10.43 5.07
CA LYS A 53 -6.78 -10.16 5.96
C LYS A 53 -8.08 -9.92 5.18
N MET A 54 -8.02 -9.16 4.09
CA MET A 54 -9.18 -8.89 3.23
C MET A 54 -9.71 -10.17 2.59
N THR A 55 -8.83 -10.98 2.01
CA THR A 55 -9.20 -12.27 1.40
C THR A 55 -9.85 -13.20 2.41
N ARG A 56 -9.29 -13.30 3.63
CA ARG A 56 -9.85 -14.11 4.71
C ARG A 56 -11.25 -13.64 5.11
N ARG A 57 -11.46 -12.31 5.24
CA ARG A 57 -12.76 -11.73 5.56
C ARG A 57 -13.80 -12.06 4.51
N ILE A 58 -13.48 -11.92 3.23
CA ILE A 58 -14.40 -12.24 2.13
C ILE A 58 -14.74 -13.72 2.09
N SER A 59 -13.74 -14.59 2.29
CA SER A 59 -13.97 -16.04 2.38
C SER A 59 -14.93 -16.38 3.52
N SER A 60 -14.70 -15.83 4.72
CA SER A 60 -15.58 -16.01 5.88
C SER A 60 -16.99 -15.47 5.64
N GLN A 61 -17.12 -14.28 5.03
CA GLN A 61 -18.43 -13.74 4.68
C GLN A 61 -19.17 -14.62 3.67
N ARG A 62 -18.49 -15.13 2.65
CA ARG A 62 -19.09 -16.05 1.66
C ARG A 62 -19.52 -17.36 2.32
N PHE A 63 -18.69 -17.91 3.20
CA PHE A 63 -19.02 -19.09 3.97
C PHE A 63 -20.28 -18.87 4.81
N ASN A 64 -20.32 -17.80 5.61
CA ASN A 64 -21.48 -17.46 6.43
C ASN A 64 -22.73 -17.16 5.61
N LYS A 65 -22.61 -16.55 4.42
CA LYS A 65 -23.77 -16.35 3.53
C LYS A 65 -24.33 -17.66 2.99
N ARG A 66 -23.49 -18.67 2.79
CA ARG A 66 -23.87 -19.96 2.21
C ARG A 66 -24.38 -20.96 3.25
N PHE A 67 -23.79 -20.95 4.44
CA PHE A 67 -24.04 -21.91 5.50
C PHE A 67 -24.57 -21.25 6.79
N GLY A 68 -25.03 -20.00 6.68
CA GLY A 68 -25.45 -19.19 7.82
C GLY A 68 -26.50 -19.92 8.66
N LYS A 69 -26.15 -20.13 9.92
CA LYS A 69 -27.02 -20.54 11.02
C LYS A 69 -27.85 -19.35 11.48
#